data_AF-A0A7K6FKM4-F1
#
_entry.id   AF-A0A7K6FKM4-F1
#
_cell.length_a   1.000
_cell.length_b   1.000
_cell.length_c   1.000
_cell.angle_alpha   90.00
_cell.angle_beta   90.00
_cell.angle_gamma   90.00
#
_symmetry.space_group_name_H-M   'P 1'
#
loop_
_entity.id
_entity.type
_entity.pdbx_description
1 polymer ?
#
loop_
_entity_poly.entity_id
_entity_poly.type
_entity_poly.pdbx_seq_one_letter_code
_entity_poly.pdbx_strand_id
1 'polypeptide(L)'
;QSENVLGYFVNVERIPNSCSHSSNHISLKERKILINLSMAHYIVNISAYNEAGESPRAIYIVPEFSETDLPGQIHVKSQGTSAVVTWTPEYNPKCFVVDWGTGKEDMHMKIVTTATGNFTLDNFQPYKLYKIMVHASDVCQCESFIRHEKTFGMTHFYSVEGVPRTGPANVTILNITKHSALVKWTEIAAEDRLGFLQGYRISYTDSSRKKSPAVTLNSSTTSYHLTGLKEKTTYRVQVSGFTNAGEGPLTLSQPFSTPKYGTVEPLFICISQHES
;
A
#
# COMPACT_ATOMS: atom_id res chain seq x y z
N GLN A 1 -31.10 14.41 34.70
CA GLN A 1 -31.99 15.33 33.96
C GLN A 1 -31.34 15.52 32.59
N SER A 2 -31.90 14.94 31.53
CA SER A 2 -31.46 15.25 30.19
C SER A 2 -31.92 16.67 29.90
N GLU A 3 -31.01 17.63 29.88
CA GLU A 3 -31.31 18.93 29.31
C GLU A 3 -31.79 18.70 27.87
N ASN A 4 -32.90 19.33 27.49
CA ASN A 4 -33.47 19.19 26.16
C ASN A 4 -32.46 19.72 25.13
N VAL A 5 -31.68 18.82 24.54
CA VAL A 5 -30.75 19.15 23.45
C VAL A 5 -31.57 19.78 22.32
N LEU A 6 -31.25 21.02 21.97
CA LEU A 6 -31.94 21.78 20.92
C LEU A 6 -31.38 21.47 19.53
N GLY A 7 -30.11 21.07 19.47
CA GLY A 7 -29.46 20.67 18.24
C GLY A 7 -27.98 20.34 18.44
N TYR A 8 -27.29 20.22 17.32
CA TYR A 8 -25.88 19.88 17.21
C TYR A 8 -25.18 20.85 16.27
N PHE A 9 -23.94 21.19 16.58
CA PHE A 9 -23.01 21.81 15.66
C PHE A 9 -22.02 20.76 15.17
N VAL A 10 -21.87 20.66 13.85
CA VAL A 10 -20.95 19.73 13.19
C VAL A 10 -19.95 20.55 12.38
N ASN A 11 -18.69 20.52 12.78
CA ASN A 11 -17.59 21.11 12.03
C ASN A 11 -16.76 19.99 11.39
N VAL A 12 -16.67 19.99 10.06
CA VAL A 12 -15.84 19.06 9.31
C VAL A 12 -14.58 19.78 8.88
N GLU A 13 -13.44 19.21 9.20
CA GLU A 13 -12.12 19.78 8.95
C GLU A 13 -11.35 18.87 8.00
N ARG A 14 -10.94 19.39 6.85
CA ARG A 14 -10.04 18.72 5.90
C ARG A 14 -8.60 18.80 6.40
N ILE A 15 -7.79 17.77 6.20
CA ILE A 15 -6.37 17.74 6.57
C ILE A 15 -5.55 17.16 5.40
N PRO A 16 -4.47 17.84 4.97
CA PRO A 16 -4.07 19.18 5.41
C PRO A 16 -5.07 20.23 4.92
N ASN A 17 -5.04 21.39 5.56
CA ASN A 17 -5.79 22.56 5.13
C ASN A 17 -4.89 23.81 5.17
N SER A 18 -4.52 24.31 3.99
CA SER A 18 -3.74 25.55 3.83
C SER A 18 -4.63 26.79 3.83
N CYS A 19 -5.95 26.63 3.99
CA CYS A 19 -6.91 27.71 3.94
C CYS A 19 -7.20 28.28 5.34
N SER A 20 -6.93 29.57 5.52
CA SER A 20 -7.19 30.32 6.76
C SER A 20 -8.62 30.87 6.78
N HIS A 21 -9.62 30.03 7.03
CA HIS A 21 -11.02 30.47 7.13
C HIS A 21 -11.64 30.16 8.48
N SER A 22 -12.64 30.97 8.84
CA SER A 22 -13.48 30.74 10.00
C SER A 22 -14.16 29.38 9.89
N SER A 23 -14.05 28.58 10.94
CA SER A 23 -14.75 27.30 11.07
C SER A 23 -16.26 27.52 10.93
N ASN A 24 -16.80 27.19 9.75
CA ASN A 24 -18.24 27.19 9.51
C ASN A 24 -18.80 25.85 10.01
N HIS A 25 -19.65 25.91 11.02
CA HIS A 25 -20.33 24.74 11.55
C HIS A 25 -21.68 24.52 10.86
N ILE A 26 -22.04 23.25 10.69
CA ILE A 26 -23.36 22.84 10.23
C ILE A 26 -24.25 22.70 11.47
N SER A 27 -25.35 23.46 11.54
CA SER A 27 -26.34 23.33 12.61
C SER A 27 -27.40 22.29 12.22
N LEU A 28 -27.67 21.35 13.12
CA LEU A 28 -28.62 20.26 12.90
C LEU A 28 -29.56 20.13 14.10
N LYS A 29 -30.83 19.81 13.87
CA LYS A 29 -31.74 19.38 14.94
C LYS A 29 -31.84 17.86 15.06
N GLU A 30 -31.57 17.17 13.95
CA GLU A 30 -31.61 15.72 13.88
C GLU A 30 -30.31 15.09 14.40
N ARG A 31 -30.40 13.83 14.81
CA ARG A 31 -29.25 13.03 15.29
C ARG A 31 -28.51 12.30 14.17
N LYS A 32 -28.78 12.66 12.91
CA LYS A 32 -28.19 12.04 11.72
C LYS A 32 -27.80 13.14 10.74
N ILE A 33 -26.64 12.97 10.12
CA ILE A 33 -26.17 13.79 9.01
C ILE A 33 -25.52 12.87 7.98
N LEU A 34 -25.79 13.16 6.70
CA LEU A 34 -25.07 12.55 5.59
C LEU A 34 -24.09 13.59 5.03
N ILE A 35 -22.81 13.23 4.97
CA ILE A 35 -21.75 14.09 4.46
C ILE A 35 -21.04 13.33 3.35
N ASN A 36 -21.01 13.92 2.15
CA ASN A 36 -20.26 13.36 1.03
C ASN A 36 -18.84 13.96 1.10
N LEU A 37 -17.84 13.11 1.25
CA LEU A 37 -16.45 13.52 1.43
C LEU A 37 -15.59 12.94 0.32
N SER A 38 -14.55 13.68 -0.07
CA SER A 38 -13.51 13.14 -0.93
C SER A 38 -12.63 12.15 -0.15
N MET A 39 -11.62 11.59 -0.80
CA MET A 39 -10.63 10.69 -0.17
C MET A 39 -9.55 11.44 0.63
N ALA A 40 -9.61 12.78 0.73
CA ALA A 40 -8.75 13.53 1.63
C ALA A 40 -8.98 13.11 3.10
N HIS A 41 -8.07 13.48 4.00
CA HIS A 41 -8.28 13.18 5.42
C HIS A 41 -9.24 14.19 6.04
N TYR A 42 -10.17 13.72 6.87
CA TYR A 42 -11.11 14.60 7.57
C TYR A 42 -11.21 14.28 9.06
N ILE A 43 -11.43 15.32 9.86
CA ILE A 43 -11.83 15.25 11.26
C ILE A 43 -13.20 15.90 11.39
N VAL A 44 -14.13 15.23 12.05
CA VAL A 44 -15.47 15.74 12.35
C VAL A 44 -15.56 16.05 13.83
N ASN A 45 -15.81 17.31 14.15
CA ASN A 45 -16.03 17.80 15.50
C ASN A 45 -17.54 18.01 15.71
N ILE A 46 -18.11 17.38 16.72
CA ILE A 46 -19.55 17.42 17.01
C ILE A 46 -19.77 17.93 18.42
N SER A 47 -20.58 18.96 18.59
CA SER A 47 -21.05 19.43 19.89
C SER A 47 -22.57 19.52 19.90
N ALA A 48 -23.18 19.26 21.07
CA ALA A 48 -24.61 19.47 21.29
C ALA A 48 -24.82 20.85 21.92
N TYR A 49 -25.95 21.50 21.67
CA TYR A 49 -26.28 22.77 22.32
C TYR A 49 -27.72 22.81 22.84
N ASN A 50 -27.92 23.60 23.89
CA ASN A 50 -29.22 23.95 24.46
C ASN A 50 -29.24 25.42 24.91
N GLU A 51 -30.27 25.84 25.65
CA GLU A 51 -30.38 27.22 26.18
C GLU A 51 -29.25 27.61 27.16
N ALA A 52 -28.60 26.63 27.81
CA ALA A 52 -27.53 26.88 28.77
C ALA A 52 -26.15 27.02 28.09
N GLY A 53 -25.96 26.40 26.91
CA GLY A 53 -24.72 26.55 26.14
C GLY A 53 -24.39 25.35 25.24
N GLU A 54 -23.12 25.28 24.85
CA GLU A 54 -22.55 24.23 23.98
C GLU A 54 -21.78 23.19 24.82
N SER A 55 -21.93 21.92 24.48
CA SER A 55 -21.19 20.82 25.09
C SER A 55 -19.72 20.81 24.64
N PRO A 56 -18.84 20.07 25.34
CA PRO A 56 -17.56 19.68 24.78
C PRO A 56 -17.71 18.97 23.42
N ARG A 57 -16.67 19.07 22.59
CA ARG A 57 -16.65 18.49 21.24
C ARG A 57 -16.27 17.01 21.29
N ALA A 58 -17.07 16.17 20.64
CA ALA A 58 -16.69 14.82 20.26
C ALA A 58 -15.90 14.87 18.94
N ILE A 59 -14.75 14.21 18.91
CA ILE A 59 -13.85 14.17 17.74
C ILE A 59 -14.00 12.81 17.08
N TYR A 60 -14.35 12.82 15.80
CA TYR A 60 -14.43 11.64 14.96
C TYR A 60 -13.43 11.76 13.81
N ILE A 61 -12.46 10.87 13.76
CA ILE A 61 -11.51 10.78 12.65
C ILE A 61 -12.16 9.93 11.57
N VAL A 62 -12.35 10.51 10.38
CA VAL A 62 -12.90 9.77 9.24
C VAL A 62 -11.89 8.70 8.81
N PRO A 63 -12.26 7.41 8.80
CA PRO A 63 -11.38 6.34 8.33
C PRO A 63 -10.99 6.54 6.88
N GLU A 64 -9.78 6.10 6.52
CA GLU A 64 -9.40 6.03 5.11
C GLU A 64 -10.27 5.02 4.37
N PHE A 65 -10.74 5.41 3.19
CA PHE A 65 -11.42 4.52 2.25
C PHE A 65 -10.75 4.66 0.88
N SER A 66 -10.77 3.58 0.12
CA SER A 66 -10.18 3.51 -1.22
C SER A 66 -11.24 3.09 -2.22
N GLU A 67 -11.50 3.93 -3.21
CA GLU A 67 -12.27 3.54 -4.39
C GLU A 67 -11.32 3.02 -5.46
N THR A 68 -11.71 1.92 -6.10
CA THR A 68 -10.94 1.31 -7.20
C THR A 68 -11.30 1.89 -8.56
N ASP A 69 -12.44 2.58 -8.68
CA ASP A 69 -12.99 3.11 -9.93
C ASP A 69 -13.08 4.64 -9.88
N LEU A 70 -11.90 5.27 -9.75
CA LEU A 70 -11.79 6.73 -9.80
C LEU A 70 -11.83 7.22 -11.25
N PRO A 71 -12.44 8.39 -11.53
CA PRO A 71 -12.69 8.88 -12.89
C PRO A 71 -11.42 9.33 -13.64
N GLY A 72 -10.25 9.25 -13.02
CA GLY A 72 -9.03 9.88 -13.49
C GLY A 72 -7.77 9.11 -13.15
N GLN A 73 -6.80 9.17 -14.07
CA GLN A 73 -5.47 8.58 -13.89
C GLN A 73 -4.43 9.66 -13.65
N ILE A 74 -3.61 9.48 -12.62
CA ILE A 74 -2.49 10.36 -12.28
C ILE A 74 -1.20 9.67 -12.73
N HIS A 75 -0.40 10.39 -13.51
CA HIS A 75 0.92 9.95 -13.92
C HIS A 75 1.98 10.72 -13.15
N VAL A 76 2.91 9.99 -12.54
CA VAL A 76 4.04 10.58 -11.80
C VAL A 76 5.34 10.16 -12.47
N LYS A 77 6.13 11.15 -12.89
CA LYS A 77 7.46 10.94 -13.47
C LYS A 77 8.52 11.45 -12.50
N SER A 78 9.18 10.52 -11.81
CA SER A 78 10.23 10.84 -10.84
C SER A 78 11.51 11.37 -11.50
N GLN A 79 12.15 12.34 -10.85
CA GLN A 79 13.36 13.06 -11.27
C GLN A 79 14.25 13.31 -10.04
N GLY A 80 14.85 12.25 -9.50
CA GLY A 80 15.61 12.33 -8.25
C GLY A 80 14.69 12.64 -7.06
N THR A 81 15.01 13.68 -6.30
CA THR A 81 14.18 14.13 -5.16
C THR A 81 12.98 15.00 -5.57
N SER A 82 12.71 15.11 -6.87
CA SER A 82 11.55 15.80 -7.43
C SER A 82 10.70 14.83 -8.26
N ALA A 83 9.44 15.17 -8.51
CA ALA A 83 8.58 14.43 -9.41
C ALA A 83 7.65 15.36 -10.18
N VAL A 84 7.48 15.08 -11.46
CA VAL A 84 6.50 15.77 -12.30
C VAL A 84 5.20 14.99 -12.25
N VAL A 85 4.13 15.65 -11.83
CA VAL A 85 2.79 15.08 -11.70
C VAL A 85 1.93 15.61 -12.84
N THR A 86 1.30 14.69 -13.56
CA THR A 86 0.43 15.01 -14.69
C THR A 86 -0.88 14.25 -14.67
N TRP A 87 -1.95 14.93 -15.06
CA TRP A 87 -3.27 14.34 -15.32
C TRP A 87 -4.01 15.12 -16.40
N THR A 88 -4.96 14.44 -17.03
CA THR A 88 -5.84 15.01 -18.05
C THR A 88 -7.28 14.69 -17.69
N PRO A 89 -8.09 15.66 -17.23
CA PRO A 89 -9.50 15.41 -16.92
C PRO A 89 -10.33 15.29 -18.20
N GLU A 90 -11.32 14.39 -18.20
CA GLU A 90 -12.31 14.28 -19.29
C GLU A 90 -13.42 15.34 -19.19
N TYR A 91 -13.41 16.12 -18.11
CA TYR A 91 -14.32 17.23 -17.82
C TYR A 91 -13.52 18.48 -17.44
N ASN A 92 -14.21 19.62 -17.29
CA ASN A 92 -13.56 20.91 -17.05
C ASN A 92 -13.85 21.44 -15.63
N PRO A 93 -13.21 20.88 -14.57
CA PRO A 93 -13.33 21.44 -13.23
C PRO A 93 -12.66 22.81 -13.19
N LYS A 94 -13.09 23.66 -12.25
CA LYS A 94 -12.47 24.99 -12.12
C LYS A 94 -11.03 24.92 -11.61
N CYS A 95 -10.72 23.90 -10.79
CA CYS A 95 -9.39 23.66 -10.24
C CYS A 95 -9.28 22.25 -9.65
N PHE A 96 -8.07 21.94 -9.23
CA PHE A 96 -7.74 20.74 -8.48
C PHE A 96 -7.12 21.07 -7.14
N VAL A 97 -7.41 20.24 -6.14
CA VAL A 97 -6.67 20.19 -4.88
C VAL A 97 -5.82 18.92 -4.93
N VAL A 98 -4.51 19.07 -4.76
CA VAL A 98 -3.58 17.95 -4.81
C VAL A 98 -2.99 17.73 -3.43
N ASP A 99 -3.18 16.54 -2.88
CA ASP A 99 -2.60 16.12 -1.61
C ASP A 99 -1.47 15.13 -1.86
N TRP A 100 -0.33 15.27 -1.18
CA TRP A 100 0.76 14.31 -1.26
C TRP A 100 1.52 14.18 0.06
N GLY A 101 1.99 12.97 0.36
CA GLY A 101 2.73 12.70 1.60
C GLY A 101 2.96 11.22 1.85
N THR A 102 3.71 10.88 2.90
CA THR A 102 3.96 9.48 3.28
C THR A 102 2.93 8.93 4.28
N GLY A 103 2.00 9.76 4.73
CA GLY A 103 0.96 9.43 5.69
C GLY A 103 0.22 10.68 6.14
N LYS A 104 -0.80 10.51 6.99
CA LYS A 104 -1.69 11.60 7.44
C LYS A 104 -0.96 12.80 8.05
N GLU A 105 0.12 12.56 8.78
CA GLU A 105 0.89 13.61 9.48
C GLU A 105 1.87 14.36 8.55
N ASP A 106 2.28 13.76 7.43
CA ASP A 106 3.22 14.31 6.44
C ASP A 106 2.50 14.70 5.13
N MET A 107 1.17 14.81 5.18
CA MET A 107 0.37 15.15 4.02
C MET A 107 0.42 16.67 3.79
N HIS A 108 0.83 17.05 2.60
CA HIS A 108 0.89 18.42 2.09
C HIS A 108 -0.22 18.63 1.07
N MET A 109 -0.61 19.89 0.82
CA MET A 109 -1.59 20.22 -0.22
C MET A 109 -1.18 21.41 -1.08
N LYS A 110 -1.75 21.44 -2.28
CA LYS A 110 -1.64 22.56 -3.23
C LYS A 110 -2.91 22.68 -4.06
N ILE A 111 -3.38 23.92 -4.24
CA ILE A 111 -4.47 24.23 -5.15
C ILE A 111 -3.87 24.55 -6.52
N VAL A 112 -4.39 23.91 -7.57
CA VAL A 112 -3.98 24.06 -8.97
C VAL A 112 -5.16 24.58 -9.77
N THR A 113 -5.05 25.82 -10.27
CA THR A 113 -6.13 26.51 -10.99
C THR A 113 -6.07 26.36 -12.51
N THR A 114 -5.11 25.58 -13.03
CA THR A 114 -4.98 25.32 -14.46
C THR A 114 -5.72 24.05 -14.85
N ALA A 115 -6.38 24.07 -16.02
CA ALA A 115 -7.13 22.92 -16.55
C ALA A 115 -6.24 21.71 -16.86
N THR A 116 -4.98 21.94 -17.20
CA THR A 116 -3.94 20.90 -17.28
C THR A 116 -3.06 20.98 -16.05
N GLY A 117 -3.01 19.87 -15.31
CA GLY A 117 -2.09 19.71 -14.20
C GLY A 117 -0.76 19.22 -14.73
N ASN A 118 0.21 20.12 -14.88
CA ASN A 118 1.62 19.73 -15.01
C ASN A 118 2.40 20.58 -14.02
N PHE A 119 2.84 19.97 -12.94
CA PHE A 119 3.64 20.67 -11.95
C PHE A 119 4.70 19.75 -11.36
N THR A 120 5.76 20.37 -10.87
CA THR A 120 6.83 19.68 -10.17
C THR A 120 6.60 19.79 -8.68
N LEU A 121 6.73 18.66 -7.99
CA LEU A 121 6.85 18.57 -6.56
C LEU A 121 8.30 18.25 -6.22
N ASP A 122 8.82 18.90 -5.18
CA ASP A 122 10.23 18.82 -4.79
C ASP A 122 10.39 18.33 -3.35
N ASN A 123 11.64 18.13 -2.93
CA ASN A 123 12.03 17.76 -1.57
C ASN A 123 11.49 16.41 -1.08
N PHE A 124 11.29 15.45 -1.98
CA PHE A 124 10.96 14.09 -1.60
C PHE A 124 12.16 13.37 -1.00
N GLN A 125 11.91 12.64 0.08
CA GLN A 125 12.92 11.79 0.69
C GLN A 125 13.07 10.50 -0.13
N PRO A 126 14.31 10.07 -0.44
CA PRO A 126 14.54 8.79 -1.10
C PRO A 126 13.94 7.60 -0.35
N TYR A 127 13.56 6.56 -1.08
CA TYR A 127 13.12 5.26 -0.54
C TYR A 127 11.83 5.28 0.29
N LYS A 128 11.10 6.40 0.30
CA LYS A 128 9.79 6.50 0.93
C LYS A 128 8.68 6.38 -0.10
N LEU A 129 7.63 5.63 0.28
CA LEU A 129 6.42 5.51 -0.51
C LEU A 129 5.55 6.74 -0.25
N TYR A 130 5.32 7.53 -1.29
CA TYR A 130 4.41 8.65 -1.26
C TYR A 130 3.06 8.25 -1.85
N LYS A 131 1.98 8.75 -1.25
CA LYS A 131 0.62 8.74 -1.80
C LYS A 131 0.36 10.12 -2.40
N ILE A 132 -0.24 10.17 -3.58
CA ILE A 132 -0.75 11.40 -4.18
C ILE A 132 -2.23 11.23 -4.51
N MET A 133 -3.03 12.21 -4.15
CA MET A 133 -4.45 12.29 -4.43
C MET A 133 -4.73 13.60 -5.15
N VAL A 134 -5.47 13.54 -6.25
CA VAL A 134 -5.93 14.72 -6.98
C VAL A 134 -7.43 14.76 -6.83
N HIS A 135 -7.95 15.89 -6.38
CA HIS A 135 -9.37 16.14 -6.20
C HIS A 135 -9.82 17.26 -7.11
N ALA A 136 -10.86 17.03 -7.91
CA ALA A 136 -11.48 18.08 -8.72
C ALA A 136 -12.41 18.93 -7.86
N SER A 137 -12.43 20.24 -8.10
CA SER A 137 -13.34 21.17 -7.44
C SER A 137 -13.92 22.23 -8.37
N ASP A 138 -15.17 22.58 -8.12
CA ASP A 138 -15.89 23.67 -8.80
C ASP A 138 -15.66 25.04 -8.12
N VAL A 139 -14.89 25.06 -7.02
CA VAL A 139 -14.54 26.25 -6.25
C VAL A 139 -13.04 26.26 -5.95
N CYS A 140 -12.38 27.34 -6.34
CA CYS A 140 -10.91 27.50 -6.26
C CYS A 140 -10.46 28.51 -5.23
N GLN A 141 -11.43 29.08 -4.53
CA GLN A 141 -11.22 29.88 -3.35
C GLN A 141 -11.26 28.94 -2.15
N CYS A 142 -10.60 29.35 -1.07
CA CYS A 142 -10.51 28.63 0.18
C CYS A 142 -11.83 28.56 0.97
N GLU A 143 -12.95 28.31 0.28
CA GLU A 143 -14.23 28.01 0.90
C GLU A 143 -14.33 26.53 1.28
N SER A 144 -15.43 26.13 1.90
CA SER A 144 -15.64 24.75 2.34
C SER A 144 -15.62 23.77 1.15
N PHE A 145 -14.46 23.14 0.93
CA PHE A 145 -14.25 22.11 -0.11
C PHE A 145 -15.19 20.91 0.05
N ILE A 146 -15.72 20.70 1.27
CA ILE A 146 -16.58 19.57 1.65
C ILE A 146 -17.73 19.34 0.67
N ARG A 147 -18.28 20.40 0.05
CA ARG A 147 -19.44 20.27 -0.85
C ARG A 147 -19.08 20.16 -2.32
N HIS A 148 -17.86 20.54 -2.71
CA HIS A 148 -17.48 20.75 -4.10
C HIS A 148 -16.32 19.86 -4.54
N GLU A 149 -15.65 19.19 -3.59
CA GLU A 149 -14.48 18.36 -3.83
C GLU A 149 -14.88 16.91 -4.10
N LYS A 150 -14.34 16.34 -5.19
CA LYS A 150 -14.45 14.91 -5.50
C LYS A 150 -13.08 14.40 -5.88
N THR A 151 -12.72 13.20 -5.43
CA THR A 151 -11.46 12.58 -5.83
C THR A 151 -11.48 12.27 -7.32
N PHE A 152 -10.54 12.86 -8.06
CA PHE A 152 -10.32 12.58 -9.47
C PHE A 152 -9.48 11.31 -9.63
N GLY A 153 -8.41 11.17 -8.85
CA GLY A 153 -7.52 10.02 -8.92
C GLY A 153 -6.63 9.90 -7.69
N MET A 154 -6.01 8.73 -7.53
CA MET A 154 -5.00 8.48 -6.51
C MET A 154 -3.94 7.54 -7.09
N THR A 155 -2.67 7.78 -6.78
CA THR A 155 -1.60 6.80 -7.03
C THR A 155 -0.55 6.82 -5.92
N HIS A 156 0.29 5.79 -5.89
CA HIS A 156 1.47 5.73 -5.04
C HIS A 156 2.73 5.80 -5.89
N PHE A 157 3.80 6.39 -5.37
CA PHE A 157 5.07 6.45 -6.08
C PHE A 157 6.27 6.51 -5.13
N TYR A 158 7.43 6.14 -5.66
CA TYR A 158 8.74 6.46 -5.09
C TYR A 158 9.41 7.51 -5.99
N SER A 159 9.92 8.59 -5.41
CA SER A 159 10.75 9.56 -6.14
C SER A 159 12.12 8.96 -6.49
N VAL A 160 12.71 8.25 -5.55
CA VAL A 160 13.93 7.45 -5.73
C VAL A 160 13.69 6.07 -5.16
N GLU A 161 13.75 5.06 -6.01
CA GLU A 161 13.75 3.66 -5.58
C GLU A 161 15.18 3.22 -5.18
N GLY A 162 15.25 2.29 -4.25
CA GLY A 162 16.45 1.57 -3.85
C GLY A 162 16.25 0.06 -4.02
N VAL A 163 17.33 -0.70 -3.90
CA VAL A 163 17.23 -2.16 -3.82
C VAL A 163 16.65 -2.58 -2.46
N PRO A 164 15.97 -3.72 -2.35
CA PRO A 164 15.52 -4.21 -1.05
C PRO A 164 16.68 -4.29 -0.05
N ARG A 165 16.45 -3.85 1.19
CA ARG A 165 17.47 -3.81 2.26
C ARG A 165 17.83 -5.20 2.75
N THR A 166 16.87 -6.12 2.71
CA THR A 166 16.96 -7.50 3.18
C THR A 166 16.41 -8.45 2.12
N GLY A 167 16.89 -9.69 2.14
CA GLY A 167 16.22 -10.78 1.41
C GLY A 167 14.92 -11.19 2.13
N PRO A 168 14.06 -12.01 1.50
CA PRO A 168 12.84 -12.50 2.13
C PRO A 168 13.11 -13.33 3.40
N ALA A 169 12.16 -13.36 4.33
CA ALA A 169 12.31 -14.07 5.59
C ALA A 169 11.81 -15.53 5.51
N ASN A 170 12.09 -16.33 6.54
CA ASN A 170 11.52 -17.67 6.73
C ASN A 170 11.68 -18.62 5.53
N VAL A 171 12.85 -18.64 4.90
CA VAL A 171 13.14 -19.58 3.81
C VAL A 171 13.12 -21.00 4.33
N THR A 172 12.17 -21.80 3.84
CA THR A 172 11.98 -23.21 4.23
C THR A 172 11.96 -24.09 2.98
N ILE A 173 12.49 -25.31 3.11
CA ILE A 173 12.47 -26.31 2.05
C ILE A 173 11.66 -27.50 2.53
N LEU A 174 10.63 -27.84 1.79
CA LEU A 174 9.64 -28.86 2.09
C LEU A 174 9.49 -29.83 0.92
N ASN A 175 8.77 -30.94 1.14
CA ASN A 175 8.41 -31.91 0.10
C ASN A 175 9.61 -32.34 -0.77
N ILE A 176 10.75 -32.62 -0.12
CA ILE A 176 11.99 -32.98 -0.80
C ILE A 176 11.85 -34.40 -1.36
N THR A 177 11.96 -34.53 -2.67
CA THR A 177 12.06 -35.81 -3.38
C THR A 177 13.47 -35.99 -3.93
N LYS A 178 13.75 -37.14 -4.56
CA LYS A 178 15.03 -37.36 -5.22
C LYS A 178 15.32 -36.41 -6.40
N HIS A 179 14.29 -35.73 -6.95
CA HIS A 179 14.43 -34.84 -8.11
C HIS A 179 13.78 -33.45 -7.94
N SER A 180 13.15 -33.17 -6.80
CA SER A 180 12.42 -31.92 -6.58
C SER A 180 12.42 -31.49 -5.11
N ALA A 181 12.13 -30.21 -4.88
CA ALA A 181 11.89 -29.68 -3.55
C ALA A 181 11.02 -28.43 -3.64
N LEU A 182 10.18 -28.17 -2.64
CA LEU A 182 9.37 -26.96 -2.54
C LEU A 182 10.09 -25.94 -1.67
N VAL A 183 10.45 -24.79 -2.23
CA VAL A 183 11.01 -23.65 -1.49
C VAL A 183 9.86 -22.71 -1.14
N LYS A 184 9.77 -22.28 0.11
CA LYS A 184 8.81 -21.26 0.58
C LYS A 184 9.53 -20.16 1.35
N TRP A 185 9.01 -18.95 1.30
CA TRP A 185 9.51 -17.80 2.06
C TRP A 185 8.36 -16.86 2.44
N THR A 186 8.63 -15.92 3.34
CA THR A 186 7.74 -14.79 3.66
C THR A 186 8.16 -13.57 2.83
N GLU A 187 7.19 -12.75 2.43
CA GLU A 187 7.46 -11.52 1.68
C GLU A 187 8.40 -10.57 2.43
N ILE A 188 9.16 -9.78 1.68
CA ILE A 188 9.97 -8.69 2.25
C ILE A 188 9.01 -7.64 2.82
N ALA A 189 9.27 -7.19 4.05
CA ALA A 189 8.47 -6.17 4.72
C ALA A 189 8.45 -4.86 3.93
N ALA A 190 7.35 -4.11 3.95
CA ALA A 190 7.15 -2.95 3.07
C ALA A 190 8.25 -1.88 3.25
N GLU A 191 8.65 -1.66 4.51
CA GLU A 191 9.71 -0.76 4.96
C GLU A 191 11.13 -1.15 4.50
N ASP A 192 11.32 -2.40 4.08
CA ASP A 192 12.60 -2.94 3.60
C ASP A 192 12.65 -3.07 2.07
N ARG A 193 11.53 -2.88 1.36
CA ARG A 193 11.50 -2.96 -0.11
C ARG A 193 12.25 -1.81 -0.78
N LEU A 194 12.20 -0.62 -0.18
CA LEU A 194 12.79 0.65 -0.68
C LEU A 194 12.36 1.04 -2.10
N GLY A 195 11.29 0.45 -2.62
CA GLY A 195 10.81 0.60 -3.98
C GLY A 195 9.62 -0.31 -4.24
N PHE A 196 9.12 -0.33 -5.48
CA PHE A 196 8.09 -1.28 -5.87
C PHE A 196 8.74 -2.63 -6.14
N LEU A 197 8.44 -3.62 -5.29
CA LEU A 197 8.95 -4.97 -5.47
C LEU A 197 8.45 -5.53 -6.81
N GLN A 198 9.39 -5.82 -7.70
CA GLN A 198 9.12 -6.37 -9.03
C GLN A 198 9.05 -7.90 -8.98
N GLY A 199 9.82 -8.52 -8.09
CA GLY A 199 9.86 -9.96 -7.98
C GLY A 199 10.94 -10.53 -7.08
N TYR A 200 11.11 -11.84 -7.18
CA TYR A 200 12.13 -12.61 -6.47
C TYR A 200 13.04 -13.35 -7.44
N ARG A 201 14.28 -13.61 -7.02
CA ARG A 201 15.23 -14.48 -7.70
C ARG A 201 15.65 -15.61 -6.78
N ILE A 202 15.61 -16.84 -7.29
CA ILE A 202 16.06 -18.03 -6.56
C ILE A 202 17.35 -18.51 -7.18
N SER A 203 18.39 -18.63 -6.36
CA SER A 203 19.67 -19.26 -6.71
C SER A 203 19.78 -20.58 -5.95
N TYR A 204 20.08 -21.67 -6.67
CA TYR A 204 20.37 -22.95 -6.05
C TYR A 204 21.62 -23.61 -6.64
N THR A 205 22.51 -24.09 -5.78
CA THR A 205 23.78 -24.72 -6.18
C THR A 205 23.94 -26.06 -5.48
N ASP A 206 24.57 -27.01 -6.17
CA ASP A 206 25.20 -28.16 -5.52
C ASP A 206 26.72 -27.98 -5.55
N SER A 207 27.45 -28.79 -4.77
CA SER A 207 28.92 -28.73 -4.69
C SER A 207 29.64 -29.00 -6.02
N SER A 208 28.96 -29.55 -7.02
CA SER A 208 29.51 -29.85 -8.35
C SER A 208 29.29 -28.73 -9.38
N ARG A 209 28.37 -27.79 -9.14
CA ARG A 209 28.01 -26.74 -10.10
C ARG A 209 28.81 -25.45 -9.87
N LYS A 210 29.52 -25.00 -10.91
CA LYS A 210 30.20 -23.69 -10.94
C LYS A 210 29.24 -22.50 -11.17
N LYS A 211 28.01 -22.74 -11.67
CA LYS A 211 26.97 -21.71 -11.87
C LYS A 211 25.62 -22.21 -11.35
N SER A 212 24.93 -21.40 -10.55
CA SER A 212 23.54 -21.64 -10.14
C SER A 212 22.58 -21.33 -11.29
N PRO A 213 21.59 -22.19 -11.55
CA PRO A 213 20.39 -21.75 -12.24
C PRO A 213 19.71 -20.66 -11.40
N ALA A 214 19.34 -19.56 -12.03
CA ALA A 214 18.58 -18.48 -11.42
C ALA A 214 17.15 -18.50 -11.97
N VAL A 215 16.16 -18.55 -11.09
CA VAL A 215 14.74 -18.47 -11.45
C VAL A 215 14.22 -17.11 -11.04
N THR A 216 13.56 -16.39 -11.96
CA THR A 216 12.90 -15.11 -11.68
C THR A 216 11.40 -15.32 -11.53
N LEU A 217 10.82 -14.75 -10.48
CA LEU A 217 9.40 -14.88 -10.10
C LEU A 217 8.79 -13.50 -9.90
N ASN A 218 7.46 -13.41 -10.03
CA ASN A 218 6.73 -12.17 -9.74
C ASN A 218 6.70 -11.86 -8.23
N SER A 219 6.33 -10.62 -7.88
CA SER A 219 6.34 -10.13 -6.50
C SER A 219 5.29 -10.75 -5.59
N SER A 220 4.20 -11.32 -6.14
CA SER A 220 3.17 -12.03 -5.39
C SER A 220 3.53 -13.49 -5.10
N THR A 221 4.64 -14.01 -5.63
CA THR A 221 5.06 -15.40 -5.43
C THR A 221 5.87 -15.54 -4.15
N THR A 222 5.45 -16.45 -3.27
CA THR A 222 6.13 -16.79 -2.00
C THR A 222 6.54 -18.25 -1.90
N SER A 223 6.41 -19.00 -3.02
CA SER A 223 6.85 -20.38 -3.10
C SER A 223 7.24 -20.80 -4.52
N TYR A 224 8.14 -21.76 -4.63
CA TYR A 224 8.58 -22.29 -5.92
C TYR A 224 8.99 -23.75 -5.82
N HIS A 225 8.55 -24.56 -6.79
CA HIS A 225 8.88 -25.98 -6.85
C HIS A 225 10.11 -26.20 -7.74
N LEU A 226 11.27 -26.41 -7.10
CA LEU A 226 12.50 -26.79 -7.78
C LEU A 226 12.34 -28.19 -8.39
N THR A 227 12.78 -28.36 -9.64
CA THR A 227 12.76 -29.63 -10.36
C THR A 227 14.11 -29.91 -11.02
N GLY A 228 14.32 -31.16 -11.47
CA GLY A 228 15.57 -31.56 -12.11
C GLY A 228 16.78 -31.60 -11.16
N LEU A 229 16.53 -31.83 -9.87
CA LEU A 229 17.60 -32.04 -8.88
C LEU A 229 18.23 -33.42 -9.07
N LYS A 230 19.52 -33.55 -8.71
CA LYS A 230 20.19 -34.86 -8.69
C LYS A 230 19.87 -35.58 -7.39
N GLU A 231 19.71 -36.89 -7.41
CA GLU A 231 19.56 -37.71 -6.21
C GLU A 231 20.85 -37.73 -5.36
N LYS A 232 20.72 -38.01 -4.06
CA LYS A 232 21.85 -38.08 -3.11
C LYS A 232 22.79 -36.86 -3.19
N THR A 233 22.22 -35.67 -3.39
CA THR A 233 22.99 -34.44 -3.63
C THR A 233 22.56 -33.36 -2.65
N THR A 234 23.54 -32.70 -2.04
CA THR A 234 23.31 -31.54 -1.18
C THR A 234 23.25 -30.27 -2.02
N TYR A 235 22.15 -29.57 -1.88
CA TYR A 235 21.88 -28.27 -2.48
C TYR A 235 21.89 -27.17 -1.42
N ARG A 236 22.16 -25.95 -1.87
CA ARG A 236 22.02 -24.71 -1.11
C ARG A 236 21.11 -23.76 -1.87
N VAL A 237 20.07 -23.26 -1.21
CA VAL A 237 19.11 -22.30 -1.78
C VAL A 237 19.32 -20.94 -1.15
N GLN A 238 19.24 -19.91 -1.97
CA GLN A 238 19.14 -18.51 -1.55
C GLN A 238 18.09 -17.80 -2.38
N VAL A 239 17.41 -16.84 -1.77
CA VAL A 239 16.39 -16.03 -2.43
C VAL A 239 16.72 -14.55 -2.25
N SER A 240 16.50 -13.73 -3.26
CA SER A 240 16.64 -12.26 -3.21
C SER A 240 15.37 -11.62 -3.77
N GLY A 241 15.06 -10.40 -3.33
CA GLY A 241 14.05 -9.55 -3.97
C GLY A 241 14.71 -8.53 -4.90
N PHE A 242 13.95 -7.99 -5.86
CA PHE A 242 14.43 -6.90 -6.70
C PHE A 242 13.34 -5.85 -6.98
N THR A 243 13.78 -4.60 -7.12
CA THR A 243 12.98 -3.43 -7.52
C THR A 243 13.48 -2.94 -8.88
N ASN A 244 12.94 -1.82 -9.37
CA ASN A 244 13.48 -1.16 -10.58
C ASN A 244 14.92 -0.65 -10.39
N ALA A 245 15.34 -0.39 -9.14
CA ALA A 245 16.69 0.02 -8.83
C ALA A 245 17.71 -1.14 -8.84
N GLY A 246 17.24 -2.39 -8.81
CA GLY A 246 18.08 -3.58 -8.88
C GLY A 246 17.75 -4.65 -7.85
N GLU A 247 18.65 -5.62 -7.74
CA GLU A 247 18.52 -6.79 -6.85
C GLU A 247 19.13 -6.50 -5.47
N GLY A 248 18.37 -6.83 -4.42
CA GLY A 248 18.80 -6.72 -3.03
C GLY A 248 19.68 -7.90 -2.60
N PRO A 249 20.04 -7.98 -1.30
CA PRO A 249 20.85 -9.07 -0.79
C PRO A 249 20.09 -10.39 -0.84
N LEU A 250 20.85 -11.47 -1.00
CA LEU A 250 20.36 -12.84 -0.87
C LEU A 250 20.04 -13.15 0.60
N THR A 251 19.10 -14.06 0.82
CA THR A 251 18.93 -14.71 2.12
C THR A 251 20.18 -15.47 2.54
N LEU A 252 20.21 -15.86 3.81
CA LEU A 252 21.12 -16.90 4.28
C LEU A 252 20.96 -18.16 3.42
N SER A 253 22.09 -18.83 3.20
CA SER A 253 22.15 -20.06 2.42
C SER A 253 21.50 -21.21 3.19
N GLN A 254 20.38 -21.70 2.68
CA GLN A 254 19.63 -22.78 3.31
C GLN A 254 19.97 -24.12 2.65
N PRO A 255 20.66 -25.04 3.35
CA PRO A 255 21.02 -26.34 2.79
C PRO A 255 19.84 -27.33 2.84
N PHE A 256 19.78 -28.20 1.85
CA PHE A 256 18.91 -29.39 1.86
C PHE A 256 19.55 -30.52 1.03
N SER A 257 19.14 -31.76 1.26
CA SER A 257 19.69 -32.92 0.53
C SER A 257 18.57 -33.76 -0.06
N THR A 258 18.73 -34.13 -1.34
CA THR A 258 17.82 -35.07 -1.99
C THR A 258 18.12 -36.51 -1.55
N PRO A 259 17.09 -37.34 -1.28
CA PRO A 259 17.29 -38.75 -1.00
C PRO A 259 17.74 -39.52 -2.26
N LYS A 260 18.24 -40.74 -2.06
CA LYS A 260 18.58 -41.67 -3.16
C LYS A 260 17.34 -42.31 -3.79
N TYR A 261 16.35 -42.64 -2.96
CA TYR A 261 15.09 -43.25 -3.39
C TYR A 261 13.96 -42.25 -3.20
N GLY A 262 12.86 -42.38 -3.97
CA GLY A 262 11.67 -41.56 -3.72
C GLY A 262 11.11 -41.84 -2.32
N THR A 263 10.56 -40.82 -1.66
CA THR A 263 9.75 -41.02 -0.46
C THR A 263 8.53 -41.84 -0.86
N VAL A 264 8.48 -43.09 -0.41
CA VAL A 264 7.32 -43.98 -0.60
C VAL A 264 6.23 -43.48 0.36
N GLU A 265 5.04 -43.16 -0.14
CA GLU A 265 3.87 -43.01 0.74
C GLU A 265 3.67 -44.32 1.50
N PRO A 266 3.56 -44.31 2.84
CA PRO A 266 3.34 -45.55 3.58
C PRO A 266 2.02 -46.18 3.16
N LEU A 267 2.08 -47.44 2.70
CA LEU A 267 0.90 -48.24 2.36
C LEU A 267 0.20 -48.64 3.66
N PHE A 268 -0.97 -48.06 3.94
CA PHE A 268 -1.83 -48.51 5.05
C PHE A 268 -2.64 -49.73 4.58
N ILE A 269 -2.29 -50.92 5.08
CA ILE A 269 -3.10 -52.13 4.89
C ILE A 269 -4.07 -52.24 6.08
N CYS A 270 -5.36 -51.99 5.85
CA CYS A 270 -6.41 -52.31 6.82
C CYS A 270 -6.80 -53.79 6.65
N ILE A 271 -6.58 -54.60 7.67
CA ILE A 271 -7.08 -55.99 7.75
C ILE A 271 -8.20 -56.00 8.78
N SER A 272 -9.44 -56.24 8.34
CA SER A 272 -10.56 -56.55 9.23
C SER A 272 -10.74 -58.07 9.29
N GLN A 273 -10.54 -58.67 10.47
CA GLN A 273 -11.02 -60.02 10.71
C GLN A 273 -12.47 -59.95 11.20
N HIS A 274 -13.37 -60.67 10.52
CA HIS A 274 -14.71 -60.93 11.02
C HIS A 274 -14.65 -62.22 11.83
N GLU A 275 -14.91 -62.12 13.14
CA GLU A 275 -15.28 -63.28 13.93
C GLU A 275 -16.77 -63.57 13.72
N SER A 276 -17.05 -64.85 13.47
CA SER A 276 -18.35 -65.45 13.14
C SER A 276 -19.32 -65.49 14.31
#